data_AF-A0A200J5V7-F1
#
_entry.id   AF-A0A200J5V7-F1
#
_cell.length_a   1.000
_cell.length_b   1.000
_cell.length_c   1.000
_cell.angle_alpha   90.00
_cell.angle_beta   90.00
_cell.angle_gamma   90.00
#
_symmetry.space_group_name_H-M   'P 1'
#
loop_
_entity.id
_entity.type
_entity.pdbx_description
1 polymer ?
#
loop_
_entity_poly.entity_id
_entity_poly.type
_entity_poly.pdbx_seq_one_letter_code
_entity_poly.pdbx_strand_id
1 'polypeptide(L)'
;MKGTNKVVVSEKSSTTNKLLKSDLLDELSKSGVKYNPDDVVMVTKNIEKDLLWLEYGNSKAGLNHVEIRHAADFSKRGIKNIPEFIYDMLKNKPVSIVESSRGMNATYLVNGKKYLIAYGKNGFIVSVYPI
;
A
#
# COMPACT_ATOMS: atom_id res chain seq x y z
N MET A 1 -11.62 -43.87 -9.51
CA MET A 1 -11.80 -42.62 -8.74
C MET A 1 -10.51 -41.81 -8.83
N LYS A 2 -10.53 -40.65 -9.49
CA LYS A 2 -9.45 -39.66 -9.43
C LYS A 2 -10.09 -38.33 -9.05
N GLY A 3 -9.96 -37.96 -7.78
CA GLY A 3 -10.35 -36.63 -7.31
C GLY A 3 -9.33 -35.62 -7.78
N THR A 4 -9.75 -34.67 -8.60
CA THR A 4 -8.94 -33.51 -8.97
C THR A 4 -9.36 -32.33 -8.10
N ASN A 5 -8.48 -31.94 -7.19
CA ASN A 5 -8.53 -30.70 -6.44
C ASN A 5 -8.74 -29.50 -7.38
N LYS A 6 -9.87 -28.81 -7.24
CA LYS A 6 -10.10 -27.51 -7.88
C LYS A 6 -9.56 -26.43 -6.95
N VAL A 7 -8.28 -26.08 -7.16
CA VAL A 7 -7.53 -25.10 -6.36
C VAL A 7 -7.98 -23.66 -6.69
N VAL A 8 -8.52 -22.96 -5.70
CA VAL A 8 -8.30 -21.56 -5.20
C VAL A 8 -7.65 -20.47 -6.11
N VAL A 9 -7.69 -20.54 -7.44
CA VAL A 9 -6.92 -19.62 -8.32
C VAL A 9 -7.66 -18.32 -8.70
N SER A 10 -8.97 -18.19 -8.49
CA SER A 10 -9.74 -17.08 -9.07
C SER A 10 -9.67 -15.73 -8.33
N GLU A 11 -9.41 -15.69 -7.03
CA GLU A 11 -9.42 -14.43 -6.25
C GLU A 11 -8.05 -13.75 -6.17
N LYS A 12 -6.96 -14.52 -5.96
CA LYS A 12 -5.61 -13.96 -5.90
C LYS A 12 -5.18 -13.26 -7.19
N SER A 13 -5.50 -13.85 -8.36
CA SER A 13 -5.11 -13.28 -9.65
C SER A 13 -5.81 -11.94 -9.95
N SER A 14 -7.07 -11.75 -9.52
CA SER A 14 -7.79 -10.49 -9.74
C SER A 14 -7.32 -9.39 -8.78
N THR A 15 -7.03 -9.73 -7.51
CA THR A 15 -6.48 -8.79 -6.53
C THR A 15 -5.05 -8.35 -6.89
N THR A 16 -4.18 -9.26 -7.35
CA THR A 16 -2.84 -8.89 -7.81
C THR A 16 -2.90 -7.95 -9.02
N ASN A 17 -3.77 -8.23 -9.99
CA ASN A 17 -3.99 -7.33 -11.14
C ASN A 17 -4.53 -5.93 -10.72
N LYS A 18 -5.28 -5.85 -9.61
CA LYS A 18 -5.77 -4.57 -9.07
C LYS A 18 -4.64 -3.72 -8.47
N LEU A 19 -3.73 -4.32 -7.71
CA LEU A 19 -2.69 -3.61 -6.96
C LEU A 19 -1.43 -3.31 -7.78
N LEU A 20 -1.13 -4.15 -8.78
CA LEU A 20 0.04 -4.04 -9.64
C LEU A 20 -0.37 -3.66 -11.06
N LYS A 21 -0.83 -2.42 -11.22
CA LYS A 21 -1.25 -1.90 -12.52
C LYS A 21 -0.05 -1.70 -13.44
N SER A 22 -0.09 -2.29 -14.64
CA SER A 22 1.03 -2.31 -15.58
C SER A 22 1.47 -0.92 -16.06
N ASP A 23 0.52 -0.01 -16.28
CA ASP A 23 0.78 1.38 -16.66
C ASP A 23 1.53 2.15 -15.57
N LEU A 24 1.15 1.95 -14.30
CA LEU A 24 1.81 2.59 -13.17
C LEU A 24 3.17 1.96 -12.84
N LEU A 25 3.34 0.66 -13.07
CA LEU A 25 4.65 0.01 -12.96
C LEU A 25 5.62 0.51 -14.05
N ASP A 26 5.14 0.71 -15.27
CA ASP A 26 5.91 1.33 -16.34
C ASP A 26 6.30 2.78 -15.99
N GLU A 27 5.35 3.56 -15.45
CA GLU A 27 5.64 4.91 -14.94
C GLU A 27 6.70 4.89 -13.82
N LEU A 28 6.58 3.97 -12.86
CA LEU A 28 7.56 3.80 -11.78
C LEU A 28 8.95 3.46 -12.33
N SER A 29 9.03 2.58 -13.33
CA SER A 29 10.30 2.22 -13.98
C SER A 29 10.99 3.39 -14.68
N LYS A 30 10.20 4.33 -15.21
CA LYS A 30 10.67 5.51 -15.92
C LYS A 30 10.91 6.71 -15.00
N SER A 31 10.47 6.65 -13.76
CA SER A 31 10.57 7.77 -12.80
C SER A 31 12.00 8.10 -12.37
N GLY A 32 12.94 7.15 -12.51
CA GLY A 32 14.33 7.29 -12.05
C GLY A 32 14.53 7.15 -10.54
N VAL A 33 13.47 6.87 -9.77
CA VAL A 33 13.59 6.58 -8.34
C VAL A 33 14.18 5.18 -8.14
N LYS A 34 14.95 4.99 -7.08
CA LYS A 34 15.44 3.66 -6.69
C LYS A 34 14.29 2.86 -6.06
N TYR A 35 14.01 1.68 -6.62
CA TYR A 35 13.04 0.71 -6.11
C TYR A 35 13.49 -0.70 -6.53
N ASN A 36 12.91 -1.75 -5.93
CA ASN A 36 13.12 -3.12 -6.38
C ASN A 36 11.83 -3.66 -7.04
N PRO A 37 11.81 -3.91 -8.36
CA PRO A 37 10.63 -4.40 -9.06
C PRO A 37 10.01 -5.66 -8.46
N ASP A 38 10.84 -6.60 -8.00
CA ASP A 38 10.38 -7.88 -7.44
C ASP A 38 9.75 -7.72 -6.04
N ASP A 39 10.03 -6.60 -5.36
CA ASP A 39 9.49 -6.33 -4.03
C ASP A 39 8.22 -5.46 -4.05
N VAL A 40 7.80 -4.93 -5.22
CA VAL A 40 6.61 -4.07 -5.31
C VAL A 40 5.35 -4.90 -5.04
N VAL A 41 4.60 -4.51 -4.00
CA VAL A 41 3.34 -5.17 -3.62
C VAL A 41 2.10 -4.39 -4.07
N MET A 42 2.26 -3.08 -4.28
CA MET A 42 1.18 -2.18 -4.68
C MET A 42 1.78 -0.91 -5.30
N VAL A 43 1.18 -0.43 -6.38
CA VAL A 43 1.44 0.90 -6.94
C VAL A 43 0.11 1.60 -7.26
N THR A 44 0.02 2.89 -6.94
CA THR A 44 -1.17 3.69 -7.21
C THR A 44 -0.83 5.16 -7.41
N LYS A 45 -1.82 5.94 -7.84
CA LYS A 45 -1.81 7.39 -7.69
C LYS A 45 -2.79 7.83 -6.61
N ASN A 46 -2.41 8.81 -5.81
CA ASN A 46 -3.37 9.49 -4.94
C ASN A 46 -4.23 10.47 -5.78
N ILE A 47 -5.18 11.15 -5.14
CA ILE A 47 -6.03 12.14 -5.82
C ILE A 47 -5.27 13.36 -6.37
N GLU A 48 -4.07 13.63 -5.86
CA GLU A 48 -3.16 14.70 -6.33
C GLU A 48 -2.28 14.23 -7.50
N LYS A 49 -2.45 12.97 -7.93
CA LYS A 49 -1.72 12.30 -9.01
C LYS A 49 -0.26 11.98 -8.67
N ASP A 50 0.13 12.03 -7.40
CA ASP A 50 1.43 11.54 -6.94
C ASP A 50 1.52 10.03 -7.14
N LEU A 51 2.60 9.57 -7.74
CA LEU A 51 2.90 8.15 -7.86
C LEU A 51 3.41 7.61 -6.52
N LEU A 52 2.65 6.70 -5.91
CA LEU A 52 2.98 6.08 -4.63
C LEU A 52 3.09 4.56 -4.80
N TRP A 53 4.08 3.95 -4.14
CA TRP A 53 4.23 2.50 -4.13
C TRP A 53 4.59 1.96 -2.76
N LEU A 54 4.22 0.70 -2.53
CA LEU A 54 4.59 -0.07 -1.37
C LEU A 54 5.45 -1.25 -1.83
N GLU A 55 6.54 -1.50 -1.12
CA GLU A 55 7.35 -2.71 -1.26
C GLU A 55 7.18 -3.61 -0.02
N TYR A 56 7.59 -4.87 -0.11
CA TYR A 56 7.73 -5.75 1.07
C TYR A 56 8.57 -5.07 2.16
N GLY A 57 9.72 -4.51 1.78
CA GLY A 57 10.59 -3.78 2.69
C GLY A 57 11.16 -4.64 3.82
N ASN A 58 11.38 -4.03 4.99
CA ASN A 58 12.02 -4.67 6.14
C ASN A 58 11.37 -4.22 7.46
N SER A 59 11.99 -4.51 8.61
CA SER A 59 11.43 -4.16 9.93
C SER A 59 11.28 -2.65 10.20
N LYS A 60 11.87 -1.79 9.37
CA LYS A 60 11.88 -0.33 9.51
C LYS A 60 11.03 0.41 8.47
N ALA A 61 10.74 -0.18 7.31
CA ALA A 61 9.94 0.44 6.27
C ALA A 61 9.26 -0.59 5.36
N GLY A 62 8.16 -0.22 4.72
CA GLY A 62 7.40 -1.07 3.79
C GLY A 62 6.39 -1.98 4.50
N LEU A 63 5.84 -2.94 3.77
CA LEU A 63 4.77 -3.82 4.27
C LEU A 63 5.20 -4.61 5.50
N ASN A 64 6.41 -5.16 5.51
CA ASN A 64 6.96 -5.93 6.64
C ASN A 64 6.99 -5.10 7.93
N HIS A 65 7.35 -3.82 7.84
CA HIS A 65 7.31 -2.92 8.99
C HIS A 65 5.89 -2.73 9.51
N VAL A 66 4.93 -2.50 8.61
CA VAL A 66 3.51 -2.33 8.95
C VAL A 66 2.96 -3.60 9.58
N GLU A 67 3.27 -4.77 9.05
CA GLU A 67 2.80 -6.04 9.60
C GLU A 67 3.40 -6.32 10.99
N ILE A 68 4.71 -6.12 11.16
CA ILE A 68 5.39 -6.34 12.45
C ILE A 68 4.85 -5.39 13.53
N ARG A 69 4.59 -4.13 13.20
CA ARG A 69 4.27 -3.09 14.19
C ARG A 69 2.79 -2.85 14.39
N HIS A 70 1.98 -3.06 13.36
CA HIS A 70 0.61 -2.53 13.29
C HIS A 70 -0.44 -3.55 12.84
N ALA A 71 -0.08 -4.78 12.47
CA ALA A 71 -1.05 -5.79 12.04
C ALA A 71 -2.17 -6.03 13.07
N ALA A 72 -1.82 -6.06 14.36
CA ALA A 72 -2.81 -6.23 15.43
C ALA A 72 -3.84 -5.08 15.47
N ASP A 73 -3.41 -3.85 15.19
CA ASP A 73 -4.29 -2.69 15.21
C ASP A 73 -5.21 -2.64 13.99
N PHE A 74 -4.72 -3.05 12.82
CA PHE A 74 -5.55 -3.28 11.64
C PHE A 74 -6.59 -4.39 11.89
N SER A 75 -6.14 -5.50 12.49
CA SER A 75 -7.02 -6.64 12.81
C SER A 75 -8.15 -6.24 13.77
N LYS A 76 -7.87 -5.46 14.82
CA LYS A 76 -8.89 -4.88 15.73
C LYS A 76 -9.92 -4.02 14.99
N ARG A 77 -9.57 -3.47 13.83
CA ARG A 77 -10.47 -2.69 12.96
C ARG A 77 -11.13 -3.52 11.86
N GLY A 78 -10.90 -4.84 11.84
CA GLY A 78 -11.46 -5.78 10.85
C GLY A 78 -10.70 -5.79 9.51
N ILE A 79 -9.53 -5.14 9.43
CA ILE A 79 -8.74 -5.04 8.21
C ILE A 79 -7.72 -6.17 8.19
N LYS A 80 -7.85 -7.07 7.22
CA LYS A 80 -6.94 -8.22 7.04
C LYS A 80 -5.97 -8.04 5.87
N ASN A 81 -6.44 -7.47 4.77
CA ASN A 81 -5.61 -7.20 3.59
C ASN A 81 -5.11 -5.75 3.62
N ILE A 82 -3.94 -5.53 4.22
CA ILE A 82 -3.36 -4.20 4.42
C ILE A 82 -3.01 -3.52 3.08
N PRO A 83 -2.33 -4.17 2.10
CA PRO A 83 -2.06 -3.56 0.80
C PRO A 83 -3.32 -3.10 0.08
N GLU A 84 -4.37 -3.93 0.05
CA GLU A 84 -5.63 -3.55 -0.59
C GLU A 84 -6.35 -2.41 0.14
N PHE A 85 -6.33 -2.42 1.47
CA PHE A 85 -6.85 -1.32 2.26
C PHE A 85 -6.12 0.00 1.96
N ILE A 86 -4.79 0.01 1.88
CA ILE A 86 -3.99 1.19 1.55
C ILE A 86 -4.36 1.69 0.14
N TYR A 87 -4.43 0.77 -0.82
CA TYR A 87 -4.79 1.07 -2.21
C TYR A 87 -6.13 1.79 -2.33
N ASP A 88 -7.16 1.29 -1.65
CA ASP A 88 -8.48 1.90 -1.68
C ASP A 88 -8.56 3.18 -0.82
N MET A 89 -7.82 3.25 0.29
CA MET A 89 -7.71 4.45 1.13
C MET A 89 -7.15 5.64 0.33
N LEU A 90 -6.08 5.43 -0.45
CA LEU A 90 -5.38 6.48 -1.22
C LEU A 90 -6.20 7.09 -2.36
N LYS A 91 -7.34 6.49 -2.71
CA LYS A 91 -8.31 7.06 -3.67
C LYS A 91 -9.19 8.15 -3.05
N ASN A 92 -9.16 8.32 -1.73
CA ASN A 92 -9.90 9.35 -1.04
C ASN A 92 -9.04 10.62 -0.88
N LYS A 93 -9.68 11.73 -0.53
CA LYS A 93 -8.96 12.95 -0.16
C LYS A 93 -8.41 12.81 1.27
N PRO A 94 -7.11 13.08 1.51
CA PRO A 94 -6.60 13.14 2.88
C PRO A 94 -7.24 14.30 3.65
N VAL A 95 -7.43 14.10 4.95
CA VAL A 95 -7.90 15.12 5.89
C VAL A 95 -6.82 16.17 6.14
N SER A 96 -5.56 15.74 6.17
CA SER A 96 -4.40 16.61 6.30
C SER A 96 -3.17 15.96 5.67
N ILE A 97 -2.23 16.78 5.22
CA ILE A 97 -0.90 16.39 4.79
C ILE A 97 0.09 17.31 5.50
N VAL A 98 1.10 16.73 6.13
CA VAL A 98 2.20 17.46 6.78
C VAL A 98 3.52 17.02 6.15
N GLU A 99 4.23 17.98 5.55
CA GLU A 99 5.58 17.76 5.04
C GLU A 99 6.63 17.87 6.16
N SER A 100 7.66 17.03 6.08
CA SER A 100 8.85 17.07 6.90
C SER A 100 10.11 16.86 6.06
N SER A 101 11.28 17.00 6.68
CA SER A 101 12.55 16.67 6.03
C SER A 101 12.64 15.20 5.57
N ARG A 102 11.83 14.30 6.14
CA ARG A 102 11.82 12.86 5.82
C ARG A 102 10.76 12.46 4.78
N GLY A 103 9.89 13.38 4.37
CA GLY A 103 8.77 13.11 3.48
C GLY A 103 7.44 13.59 4.04
N MET A 104 6.36 12.96 3.60
CA MET A 104 4.98 13.36 3.86
C MET A 104 4.33 12.46 4.90
N ASN A 105 3.53 13.05 5.79
CA ASN A 105 2.59 12.33 6.65
C ASN A 105 1.18 12.80 6.30
N ALA A 106 0.38 11.90 5.70
CA ALA A 106 -1.00 12.20 5.35
C ALA A 106 -1.96 11.43 6.26
N THR A 107 -2.98 12.11 6.77
CA THR A 107 -4.05 11.50 7.57
C THR A 107 -5.29 11.29 6.72
N TYR A 108 -5.83 10.07 6.74
CA TYR A 108 -7.04 9.69 6.03
C TYR A 108 -8.14 9.32 7.02
N LEU A 109 -9.39 9.60 6.65
CA LEU A 109 -10.58 9.14 7.36
C LEU A 109 -11.28 8.08 6.51
N VAL A 110 -11.33 6.84 7.00
CA VAL A 110 -12.01 5.73 6.35
C VAL A 110 -13.05 5.16 7.31
N ASN A 111 -14.32 5.20 6.94
CA ASN A 111 -15.45 4.73 7.77
C ASN A 111 -15.42 5.34 9.19
N GLY A 112 -15.16 6.65 9.29
CA GLY A 112 -15.08 7.37 10.56
C GLY A 112 -13.83 7.09 11.41
N LYS A 113 -12.90 6.26 10.93
CA LYS A 113 -11.64 5.92 11.63
C LYS A 113 -10.44 6.59 10.94
N LYS A 114 -9.50 7.11 11.74
CA LYS A 114 -8.31 7.80 11.22
C LYS A 114 -7.15 6.84 10.98
N TYR A 115 -6.39 7.10 9.94
CA TYR A 115 -5.17 6.36 9.59
C TYR A 115 -4.11 7.35 9.16
N LEU A 116 -2.87 7.13 9.57
CA LEU A 116 -1.73 7.90 9.10
C LEU A 116 -0.95 7.06 8.09
N ILE A 117 -0.57 7.66 6.98
CA ILE A 117 0.41 7.11 6.03
C ILE A 117 1.63 8.04 5.97
N ALA A 118 2.81 7.45 6.13
CA ALA A 118 4.10 8.09 5.96
C ALA A 118 4.74 7.61 4.66
N TYR A 119 5.11 8.55 3.79
CA TYR A 119 5.78 8.24 2.53
C TYR A 119 6.90 9.23 2.23
N GLY A 120 7.95 8.75 1.57
CA GLY A 120 9.09 9.58 1.16
C GLY A 120 8.69 10.59 0.09
N LYS A 121 9.51 11.64 -0.09
CA LYS A 121 9.32 12.63 -1.18
C LYS A 121 9.34 12.00 -2.58
N ASN A 122 9.93 10.81 -2.69
CA ASN A 122 9.95 10.03 -3.93
C ASN A 122 8.67 9.23 -4.17
N GLY A 123 7.78 9.07 -3.18
CA GLY A 123 6.55 8.27 -3.28
C GLY A 123 6.60 6.91 -2.59
N PHE A 124 7.75 6.50 -2.04
CA PHE A 124 7.87 5.23 -1.33
C PHE A 124 7.09 5.24 -0.01
N ILE A 125 6.15 4.32 0.17
CA ILE A 125 5.37 4.18 1.40
C ILE A 125 6.23 3.50 2.47
N VAL A 126 6.54 4.26 3.52
CA VAL A 126 7.39 3.83 4.63
C VAL A 126 6.57 3.09 5.68
N SER A 127 5.41 3.64 6.07
CA SER A 127 4.55 3.06 7.10
C SER A 127 3.10 3.52 6.94
N VAL A 128 2.16 2.70 7.41
CA VAL A 128 0.74 3.03 7.52
C VAL A 128 0.20 2.44 8.82
N TYR A 129 -0.56 3.20 9.60
CA TYR A 129 -1.14 2.68 10.82
C TYR A 129 -2.44 3.37 11.27
N PRO A 130 -3.31 2.64 11.96
CA PRO A 130 -4.42 3.19 12.75
C PRO A 130 -3.97 4.27 13.76
N ILE A 131 -4.67 5.41 13.81
CA ILE A 131 -4.55 6.43 14.88
C ILE A 131 -5.89 6.73 15.54
#